data_AF-A0AAV4RPY2-F1
#
_entry.id   AF-A0AAV4RPY2-F1
#
_cell.length_a   1.000
_cell.length_b   1.000
_cell.length_c   1.000
_cell.angle_alpha   90.00
_cell.angle_beta   90.00
_cell.angle_gamma   90.00
#
_symmetry.space_group_name_H-M   'P 1'
#
loop_
_entity.id
_entity.type
_entity.pdbx_description
1 polymer ?
#
loop_
_entity_poly.entity_id
_entity_poly.type
_entity_poly.pdbx_seq_one_letter_code
_entity_poly.pdbx_strand_id
1 'polypeptide(L)'
;MDSDDAAKRPGTRVFKKSSPNGKITVYLGKRDFVDHITHVDPIDGVVLVDTDFVKDHKVFGHVLAAFVYGREDLDVLGISFRKDLYLASEQIYPLEGK
;
A
#
# COMPACT_ATOMS: atom_id res chain seq x y z
N MET A 1 17.95 -43.16 5.64
CA MET A 1 18.60 -42.13 4.81
C MET A 1 17.54 -41.09 4.56
N ASP A 2 17.65 -40.04 5.35
CA ASP A 2 16.74 -38.92 5.50
C ASP A 2 16.51 -38.16 4.19
N SER A 3 15.28 -37.71 3.96
CA SER A 3 14.98 -36.59 3.05
C SER A 3 13.72 -35.88 3.53
N ASP A 4 13.65 -35.59 4.83
CA ASP A 4 12.85 -34.48 5.35
C ASP A 4 13.55 -33.18 4.95
N ASP A 5 13.34 -32.76 3.70
CA ASP A 5 13.67 -31.40 3.25
C ASP A 5 12.41 -30.74 2.69
N ALA A 6 11.36 -30.76 3.51
CA ALA A 6 10.29 -29.78 3.43
C ALA A 6 10.94 -28.42 3.74
N ALA A 7 11.57 -27.84 2.72
CA ALA A 7 12.22 -26.54 2.73
C ALA A 7 11.40 -25.61 3.61
N LYS A 8 11.98 -25.25 4.75
CA LYS A 8 11.41 -24.36 5.75
C LYS A 8 11.10 -23.06 5.02
N ARG A 9 9.88 -22.94 4.48
CA ARG A 9 9.45 -21.77 3.72
C ARG A 9 9.73 -20.60 4.65
N PRO A 10 10.60 -19.65 4.27
CA PRO A 10 10.83 -18.49 5.11
C PRO A 10 9.46 -17.89 5.38
N GLY A 11 9.05 -17.84 6.65
CA GLY A 11 7.69 -17.46 7.02
C GLY A 11 7.30 -16.18 6.27
N THR A 12 6.14 -16.19 5.61
CA THR A 12 5.71 -15.09 4.74
C THR A 12 5.78 -13.78 5.52
N ARG A 13 6.76 -12.94 5.20
CA ARG A 13 7.00 -11.68 5.90
C ARG A 13 5.88 -10.72 5.51
N VAL A 14 5.01 -10.38 6.45
CA VAL A 14 3.95 -9.39 6.23
C VAL A 14 4.39 -8.03 6.74
N PHE A 15 4.15 -7.01 5.94
CA PHE A 15 4.39 -5.62 6.30
C PHE A 15 3.08 -4.98 6.72
N LYS A 16 3.10 -4.24 7.82
CA LYS A 16 1.91 -3.51 8.28
C LYS A 16 2.22 -2.06 8.60
N LYS A 17 1.23 -1.19 8.41
CA LYS A 17 1.27 0.21 8.84
C LYS A 17 -0.10 0.60 9.39
N SER A 18 -0.11 1.07 10.64
CA SER A 18 -1.31 1.56 11.31
C SER A 18 -1.42 3.07 11.15
N SER A 19 -2.65 3.58 11.12
CA SER A 19 -2.95 4.99 11.26
C SER A 19 -2.47 5.51 12.61
N PRO A 20 -2.24 6.84 12.77
CA PRO A 20 -1.78 7.41 14.04
C PRO A 20 -2.67 7.08 15.25
N ASN A 21 -3.98 6.94 15.03
CA ASN A 21 -4.96 6.56 16.06
C ASN A 21 -5.16 5.03 16.18
N GLY A 22 -4.47 4.22 15.38
CA GLY A 22 -4.56 2.75 15.36
C GLY A 22 -5.87 2.17 14.79
N LYS A 23 -6.79 3.01 14.31
CA LYS A 23 -8.14 2.62 13.86
C LYS A 23 -8.20 2.02 12.46
N ILE A 24 -7.17 2.25 11.65
CA ILE A 24 -7.03 1.68 10.32
C ILE A 24 -5.63 1.09 10.21
N THR A 25 -5.50 -0.16 9.79
CA THR A 25 -4.18 -0.79 9.59
C THR A 25 -4.14 -1.51 8.26
N VAL A 26 -3.15 -1.15 7.44
CA VAL A 26 -2.89 -1.81 6.14
C VAL A 26 -1.87 -2.91 6.33
N TYR A 27 -2.10 -4.05 5.68
CA TYR A 27 -1.19 -5.19 5.62
C TYR A 27 -0.89 -5.51 4.16
N LEU A 28 0.40 -5.61 3.81
CA LEU A 28 0.87 -6.00 2.48
C LEU A 28 1.80 -7.21 2.59
N GLY A 29 1.69 -8.12 1.62
CA GLY A 29 2.60 -9.28 1.51
C GLY A 29 4.01 -8.91 1.04
N LYS A 30 4.14 -7.82 0.28
CA LYS A 30 5.42 -7.32 -0.26
C LYS A 30 5.43 -5.80 -0.40
N ARG A 31 6.61 -5.23 -0.59
CA ARG A 31 6.83 -3.78 -0.83
C ARG A 31 7.47 -3.49 -2.18
N ASP A 32 8.11 -4.49 -2.78
CA ASP A 32 8.72 -4.41 -4.08
C ASP A 32 7.81 -5.14 -5.08
N PHE A 33 7.41 -4.42 -6.13
CA PHE A 33 6.53 -4.92 -7.19
C PHE A 33 7.31 -4.91 -8.50
N VAL A 34 7.44 -6.08 -9.12
CA VAL A 34 8.23 -6.24 -10.35
C VAL A 34 7.36 -5.88 -11.56
N ASP A 35 7.93 -5.09 -12.47
CA ASP A 35 7.39 -4.85 -13.81
C ASP A 35 8.00 -5.85 -14.79
N HIS A 36 7.14 -6.66 -15.42
CA HIS A 36 7.51 -7.72 -16.36
C HIS A 36 7.35 -7.29 -17.84
N ILE A 37 7.27 -5.99 -18.13
CA ILE A 37 7.01 -5.38 -19.45
C ILE A 37 5.58 -5.63 -19.97
N THR A 38 5.07 -6.85 -19.82
CA THR A 38 3.72 -7.26 -20.23
C THR A 38 2.67 -7.01 -19.16
N HIS A 39 3.07 -7.04 -17.90
CA HIS A 39 2.22 -6.85 -16.73
C HIS A 39 3.07 -6.43 -15.53
N VAL A 40 2.41 -5.90 -14.51
CA VAL A 40 3.03 -5.55 -13.24
C VAL A 40 2.46 -6.46 -12.16
N ASP A 41 3.30 -6.88 -11.23
CA ASP A 41 2.89 -7.58 -10.02
C ASP A 41 1.75 -6.82 -9.29
N PRO A 42 0.63 -7.48 -8.94
CA PRO A 42 -0.48 -6.81 -8.26
C PRO A 42 -0.11 -6.42 -6.83
N ILE A 43 -0.75 -5.33 -6.36
CA ILE A 43 -0.66 -4.86 -4.98
C ILE A 43 -1.71 -5.60 -4.15
N ASP A 44 -1.30 -6.73 -3.57
CA ASP A 44 -2.15 -7.55 -2.73
C ASP A 44 -2.00 -7.20 -1.24
N GLY A 45 -3.13 -6.95 -0.59
CA GLY A 45 -3.18 -6.56 0.80
C GLY A 45 -4.56 -6.65 1.42
N VAL A 46 -4.61 -6.44 2.74
CA VAL A 46 -5.85 -6.33 3.50
C VAL A 46 -5.79 -5.10 4.40
N VAL A 47 -6.96 -4.52 4.67
CA VAL A 47 -7.09 -3.39 5.59
C VAL A 47 -7.98 -3.78 6.75
N LEU A 48 -7.43 -3.68 7.96
CA LEU A 48 -8.18 -3.77 9.20
C LEU A 48 -8.81 -2.40 9.48
N VAL A 49 -10.14 -2.38 9.61
CA VAL A 49 -10.93 -1.17 9.85
C VAL A 49 -11.68 -1.32 11.17
N ASP A 50 -11.50 -0.37 12.08
CA ASP A 50 -12.32 -0.24 13.28
C ASP A 50 -13.66 0.40 12.91
N THR A 51 -14.73 -0.40 12.94
CA THR A 51 -16.08 0.01 12.55
C THR A 51 -16.70 1.01 13.51
N ASP A 52 -16.34 1.00 14.80
CA ASP A 52 -16.85 1.94 15.79
C ASP A 52 -16.30 3.35 15.56
N PHE A 53 -15.08 3.43 15.04
CA PHE A 53 -14.46 4.68 14.60
C PHE A 53 -15.03 5.17 13.27
N VAL A 54 -15.12 4.30 12.27
CA VAL A 54 -15.51 4.69 10.91
C VAL A 54 -17.00 5.03 10.79
N LYS A 55 -17.88 4.32 11.51
CA LYS A 55 -19.35 4.54 11.47
C LYS A 55 -19.85 4.60 10.02
N ASP A 56 -20.43 5.74 9.60
CA ASP A 56 -20.99 5.97 8.27
C ASP A 56 -19.96 6.50 7.25
N HIS A 57 -18.68 6.57 7.62
CA HIS A 57 -17.62 7.02 6.71
C HIS A 57 -17.15 5.89 5.79
N LYS A 58 -16.60 6.30 4.64
CA LYS A 58 -16.02 5.40 3.65
C LYS A 58 -14.50 5.37 3.78
N VAL A 59 -13.90 4.19 3.63
CA VAL A 59 -12.44 3.98 3.58
C VAL A 59 -12.06 3.67 2.14
N PHE A 60 -11.10 4.43 1.61
CA PHE A 60 -10.57 4.26 0.27
C PHE A 60 -9.10 3.85 0.30
N GLY A 61 -8.71 3.03 -0.67
CA GLY A 61 -7.33 2.73 -1.01
C GLY A 61 -6.90 3.52 -2.23
N HIS A 62 -5.70 4.11 -2.17
CA HIS A 62 -5.12 4.82 -3.30
C HIS A 62 -3.74 4.26 -3.63
N VAL A 63 -3.50 4.02 -4.92
CA VAL A 63 -2.16 3.77 -5.47
C VAL A 63 -1.80 4.97 -6.32
N LEU A 64 -0.79 5.71 -5.87
CA LEU A 64 -0.34 6.95 -6.51
C LEU A 64 1.09 6.78 -7.00
N ALA A 65 1.31 7.02 -8.29
CA ALA A 65 2.65 7.30 -8.82
C ALA A 65 2.76 8.80 -9.07
N ALA A 66 3.73 9.46 -8.44
CA ALA A 66 3.97 10.88 -8.60
C ALA A 66 5.43 11.16 -8.93
N PHE A 67 5.64 12.07 -9.87
CA PHE A 67 6.93 12.70 -10.12
C PHE A 67 7.06 13.91 -9.18
N VAL A 68 8.09 13.92 -8.34
CA VAL A 68 8.38 15.01 -7.42
C VAL A 68 9.76 15.55 -7.74
N TYR A 69 9.85 16.85 -7.96
CA TYR A 69 11.08 17.60 -8.22
C TYR A 69 11.15 18.81 -7.29
N GLY A 70 12.36 19.11 -6.83
CA GLY A 70 12.62 20.08 -5.77
C GLY A 70 13.07 19.41 -4.47
N ARG A 71 13.89 20.11 -3.70
CA ARG A 71 14.45 19.66 -2.42
C ARG A 71 14.14 20.71 -1.36
N GLU A 72 13.46 20.30 -0.29
CA GLU A 72 13.13 21.17 0.84
C GLU A 72 14.36 21.84 1.48
N ASP A 73 15.54 21.24 1.35
CA ASP A 73 16.82 21.70 1.93
C ASP A 73 17.73 22.48 0.95
N LEU A 74 17.47 22.46 -0.35
CA LEU A 74 18.32 23.09 -1.38
C LEU A 74 17.61 24.14 -2.25
N ASP A 75 16.28 24.20 -2.24
CA ASP A 75 15.53 25.14 -3.07
C ASP A 75 15.50 26.55 -2.46
N VAL A 76 16.53 27.35 -2.75
CA VAL A 76 16.58 28.79 -2.41
C VAL A 76 15.42 29.58 -3.04
N LEU A 77 14.82 29.06 -4.12
CA LEU A 77 13.70 29.67 -4.85
C LEU A 77 12.32 29.16 -4.43
N GLY A 78 12.24 28.14 -3.56
CA GLY A 78 10.96 27.60 -3.04
C GLY A 78 10.05 26.92 -4.07
N ILE A 79 10.58 26.54 -5.23
CA ILE A 79 9.78 25.96 -6.32
C ILE A 79 9.74 24.44 -6.16
N SER A 80 8.69 23.92 -5.53
CA SER A 80 8.38 22.48 -5.56
C SER A 80 7.51 22.16 -6.78
N PHE A 81 7.90 21.16 -7.55
CA PHE A 81 7.11 20.64 -8.65
C PHE A 81 6.68 19.21 -8.33
N ARG A 82 5.37 18.99 -8.33
CA ARG A 82 4.78 17.66 -8.19
C ARG A 82 3.79 17.44 -9.33
N LYS A 83 3.95 16.31 -10.01
CA LYS A 83 3.02 15.84 -11.04
C LYS A 83 2.61 14.41 -10.75
N ASP A 84 1.33 14.21 -10.51
CA ASP A 84 0.75 12.88 -10.36
C ASP A 84 0.68 12.22 -11.76
N LEU A 85 1.36 11.09 -11.92
CA LEU A 85 1.46 10.33 -13.18
C LEU A 85 0.36 9.29 -13.30
N TYR A 86 -0.05 8.71 -12.17
CA TYR A 86 -1.07 7.67 -12.09
C TYR A 86 -1.78 7.72 -10.75
N LEU A 87 -3.10 7.54 -10.75
CA LEU A 87 -3.93 7.42 -9.56
C LEU A 87 -4.96 6.30 -9.78
N ALA A 88 -4.82 5.20 -9.04
CA ALA A 88 -5.91 4.25 -8.84
C ALA A 88 -6.56 4.52 -7.49
N SER A 89 -7.88 4.49 -7.45
CA SER A 89 -8.67 4.76 -6.26
C SER A 89 -9.83 3.77 -6.17
N GLU A 90 -9.90 3.02 -5.08
CA GLU A 90 -10.98 2.07 -4.84
C GLU A 90 -11.53 2.17 -3.42
N GLN A 91 -12.83 1.90 -3.27
CA GLN A 91 -13.49 1.84 -1.97
C GLN A 91 -13.22 0.48 -1.33
N ILE A 92 -12.66 0.49 -0.12
CA ILE A 92 -12.35 -0.70 0.67
C ILE A 92 -13.47 -0.99 1.68
N TYR A 93 -14.06 0.05 2.25
CA TYR A 93 -15.16 -0.06 3.20
C TYR A 93 -16.17 1.09 3.04
N PRO A 94 -17.49 0.86 3.18
CA PRO A 94 -18.12 -0.46 3.25
C PRO A 94 -17.93 -1.20 1.92
N LEU A 95 -17.96 -2.55 1.96
CA LEU A 95 -17.93 -3.36 0.76
C LEU A 95 -19.20 -3.06 -0.04
N GLU A 96 -19.07 -2.44 -1.21
CA GLU A 96 -20.21 -2.28 -2.11
C GLU A 96 -20.63 -3.67 -2.60
N GLY A 97 -21.93 -3.95 -2.56
CA GLY A 97 -22.48 -5.27 -2.86
C GLY A 97 -22.01 -5.77 -4.22
N LYS A 98 -21.42 -6.95 -4.24
CA LYS A 98 -21.33 -7.78 -5.44
C LYS A 98 -22.69 -8.38 -5.77
#